data_AF-C4KYT8-F1
#
_entry.id   AF-C4KYT8-F1
#
_cell.length_a   1.000
_cell.length_b   1.000
_cell.length_c   1.000
_cell.angle_alpha   90.00
_cell.angle_beta   90.00
_cell.angle_gamma   90.00
#
_symmetry.space_group_name_H-M   'P 1'
#
loop_
_entity.id
_entity.type
_entity.pdbx_description
1 polymer ?
#
loop_
_entity_poly.entity_id
_entity_poly.type
_entity_poly.pdbx_seq_one_letter_code
_entity_poly.pdbx_strand_id
1 'polypeptide(L)'
;MDIRTLAERELSELPLFDMTEWLARKGEYDPSFRLVASEFGVITTLLDHGYYEEASERIVPLLGMKVPAAFHRLGLALEVKANGKKAAKRRFRSFSSAVIQHSDLTEWRQAFKFDKKWLGLPLVVGLAAVALVFWPDSEPPVVTPDEPDEVVVETVTEEEALAERLEELEAEVARLEKENEKLQDSDEQKPEESTEEAPDTSTDVVPLTEVEALVQDKQYEKADRLLDGKAKVGQEQAVGFYRLLVDNKLGQADIADYAAYIESYPESGYKADVLWMKGIAEKKANDPAYRETLTTVSEMEGTYWAPIAKSVLEE
;
A
#
# COMPACT_ATOMS: atom_id res chain seq x y z
N MET A 1 13.53 12.57 -19.96
CA MET A 1 12.26 12.59 -19.21
C MET A 1 12.36 13.62 -18.09
N ASP A 2 11.26 14.33 -17.75
CA ASP A 2 11.25 15.15 -16.53
C ASP A 2 11.13 14.26 -15.29
N ILE A 3 11.52 14.79 -14.12
CA ILE A 3 11.49 14.04 -12.87
C ILE A 3 10.08 13.79 -12.33
N ARG A 4 9.09 14.66 -12.63
CA ARG A 4 7.69 14.41 -12.25
C ARG A 4 7.10 13.26 -13.06
N THR A 5 7.30 13.29 -14.37
CA THR A 5 6.91 12.20 -15.28
C THR A 5 7.62 10.89 -14.93
N LEU A 6 8.90 10.94 -14.54
CA LEU A 6 9.61 9.77 -14.02
C LEU A 6 8.91 9.24 -12.76
N ALA A 7 8.68 10.08 -11.76
CA ALA A 7 8.01 9.66 -10.52
C ALA A 7 6.59 9.12 -10.76
N GLU A 8 5.82 9.73 -11.66
CA GLU A 8 4.49 9.26 -12.06
C GLU A 8 4.55 7.86 -12.66
N ARG A 9 5.44 7.65 -13.63
CA ARG A 9 5.67 6.33 -14.24
C ARG A 9 6.07 5.28 -13.19
N GLU A 10 6.99 5.63 -12.29
CA GLU A 10 7.41 4.70 -11.22
C GLU A 10 6.25 4.32 -10.29
N LEU A 11 5.35 5.25 -9.97
CA LEU A 11 4.19 4.97 -9.10
C LEU A 11 3.07 4.20 -9.81
N SER A 12 3.05 4.15 -11.14
CA SER A 12 2.10 3.34 -11.92
C SER A 12 2.65 2.00 -12.40
N GLU A 13 3.97 1.87 -12.62
CA GLU A 13 4.60 0.69 -13.24
C GLU A 13 5.40 -0.19 -12.27
N LEU A 14 5.71 0.27 -11.04
CA LEU A 14 6.45 -0.57 -10.10
C LEU A 14 5.57 -1.73 -9.59
N PRO A 15 6.06 -2.98 -9.61
CA PRO A 15 5.27 -4.14 -9.22
C PRO A 15 5.18 -4.25 -7.70
N LEU A 16 4.28 -3.47 -7.09
CA LEU A 16 4.09 -3.41 -5.64
C LEU A 16 3.72 -4.77 -5.05
N PHE A 17 2.98 -5.59 -5.80
CA PHE A 17 2.66 -6.98 -5.43
C PHE A 17 3.93 -7.83 -5.30
N ASP A 18 4.74 -7.95 -6.36
CA ASP A 18 6.00 -8.70 -6.36
C ASP A 18 6.98 -8.19 -5.28
N MET A 19 6.99 -6.88 -5.02
CA MET A 19 7.78 -6.27 -3.94
C MET A 19 7.29 -6.74 -2.56
N THR A 20 5.97 -6.86 -2.36
CA THR A 20 5.37 -7.36 -1.13
C THR A 20 5.65 -8.85 -0.95
N GLU A 21 5.50 -9.64 -2.01
CA GLU A 21 5.79 -11.07 -2.00
C GLU A 21 7.28 -11.34 -1.73
N TRP A 22 8.19 -10.55 -2.32
CA TRP A 22 9.61 -10.63 -2.04
C TRP A 22 9.94 -10.37 -0.57
N LEU A 23 9.28 -9.39 0.06
CA LEU A 23 9.44 -9.11 1.49
C LEU A 23 8.89 -10.24 2.36
N ALA A 24 7.72 -10.77 2.04
CA ALA A 24 7.12 -11.91 2.75
C ALA A 24 8.04 -13.14 2.70
N ARG A 25 8.49 -13.52 1.50
CA ARG A 25 9.40 -14.65 1.28
C ARG A 25 10.79 -14.42 1.90
N LYS A 26 11.25 -13.18 2.02
CA LYS A 26 12.45 -12.87 2.84
C LYS A 26 12.19 -12.97 4.34
N GLY A 27 11.00 -12.59 4.78
CA GLY A 27 10.53 -12.72 6.15
C GLY A 27 10.53 -14.16 6.67
N GLU A 28 10.33 -15.16 5.80
CA GLU A 28 10.44 -16.58 6.16
C GLU A 28 11.80 -16.90 6.79
N TYR A 29 12.89 -16.41 6.18
CA TYR A 29 14.28 -16.72 6.54
C TYR A 29 14.95 -15.67 7.45
N ASP A 30 14.51 -14.41 7.39
CA ASP A 30 15.04 -13.30 8.20
C ASP A 30 13.87 -12.57 8.89
N PRO A 31 13.69 -12.73 10.22
CA PRO A 31 12.59 -12.12 10.97
C PRO A 31 12.51 -10.59 10.84
N SER A 32 13.61 -9.89 10.55
CA SER A 32 13.59 -8.43 10.36
C SER A 32 12.75 -8.03 9.14
N PHE A 33 12.68 -8.90 8.12
CA PHE A 33 11.86 -8.66 6.94
C PHE A 33 10.36 -8.91 7.17
N ARG A 34 9.94 -9.60 8.24
CA ARG A 34 8.50 -9.79 8.56
C ARG A 34 7.84 -8.48 8.97
N LEU A 35 8.47 -7.73 9.88
CA LEU A 35 8.00 -6.41 10.30
C LEU A 35 7.94 -5.44 9.10
N VAL A 36 8.95 -5.53 8.24
CA VAL A 36 9.16 -4.68 7.06
C VAL A 36 8.16 -5.04 5.94
N ALA A 37 7.74 -6.29 5.81
CA ALA A 37 6.62 -6.69 4.95
C ALA A 37 5.30 -6.05 5.41
N SER A 38 5.05 -6.02 6.73
CA SER A 38 3.88 -5.35 7.30
C SER A 38 3.90 -3.83 7.08
N GLU A 39 5.03 -3.17 7.35
CA GLU A 39 5.19 -1.73 7.05
C GLU A 39 5.13 -1.43 5.54
N PHE A 40 5.53 -2.37 4.68
CA PHE A 40 5.38 -2.19 3.24
C PHE A 40 3.92 -2.25 2.78
N GLY A 41 3.12 -3.16 3.34
CA GLY A 41 1.66 -3.13 3.15
C GLY A 41 1.02 -1.82 3.61
N VAL A 42 1.59 -1.19 4.64
CA VAL A 42 1.17 0.17 5.05
C VAL A 42 1.53 1.22 4.01
N ILE A 43 2.75 1.19 3.47
CA ILE A 43 3.22 2.12 2.43
C ILE A 43 2.40 1.99 1.14
N THR A 44 2.07 0.76 0.69
CA THR A 44 1.25 0.56 -0.52
C THR A 44 -0.16 1.11 -0.33
N THR A 45 -0.79 0.85 0.81
CA THR A 45 -2.13 1.35 1.10
C THR A 45 -2.16 2.88 1.21
N LEU A 46 -1.17 3.50 1.85
CA LEU A 46 -1.03 4.97 1.87
C LEU A 46 -0.85 5.54 0.47
N LEU A 47 -0.06 4.89 -0.39
CA LEU A 47 0.12 5.25 -1.80
C LEU A 47 -1.19 5.14 -2.60
N ASP A 48 -1.99 4.10 -2.37
CA ASP A 48 -3.29 3.95 -3.04
C ASP A 48 -4.29 5.02 -2.61
N HIS A 49 -4.23 5.44 -1.35
CA HIS A 49 -5.01 6.54 -0.82
C HIS A 49 -4.37 7.92 -1.07
N GLY A 50 -3.29 8.02 -1.84
CA GLY A 50 -2.64 9.28 -2.22
C GLY A 50 -1.90 10.02 -1.07
N TYR A 51 -1.65 9.35 0.05
CA TYR A 51 -0.88 9.84 1.20
C TYR A 51 0.63 9.74 0.92
N TYR A 52 1.09 10.47 -0.09
CA TYR A 52 2.46 10.39 -0.59
C TYR A 52 3.51 10.85 0.43
N GLU A 53 3.18 11.75 1.35
CA GLU A 53 4.11 12.30 2.35
C GLU A 53 4.37 11.27 3.44
N GLU A 54 3.28 10.76 4.02
CA GLU A 54 3.24 9.71 5.03
C GLU A 54 3.88 8.40 4.49
N ALA A 55 3.60 8.03 3.23
CA ALA A 55 4.26 6.92 2.54
C ALA A 55 5.76 7.18 2.28
N SER A 56 6.14 8.42 1.95
CA SER A 56 7.54 8.81 1.72
C SER A 56 8.37 8.76 2.99
N GLU A 57 7.80 9.03 4.15
CA GLU A 57 8.48 8.92 5.44
C GLU A 57 8.64 7.44 5.85
N ARG A 58 7.54 6.68 5.82
CA ARG A 58 7.54 5.25 6.20
C ARG A 58 8.45 4.37 5.36
N ILE A 59 8.71 4.70 4.10
CA ILE A 59 9.62 3.89 3.28
C ILE A 59 11.10 4.06 3.69
N VAL A 60 11.49 5.15 4.38
CA VAL A 60 12.91 5.45 4.68
C VAL A 60 13.64 4.33 5.45
N PRO A 61 13.08 3.73 6.52
CA PRO A 61 13.69 2.57 7.20
C PRO A 61 13.96 1.40 6.26
N LEU A 62 13.03 1.09 5.34
CA LEU A 62 13.17 0.00 4.37
C LEU A 62 14.34 0.25 3.41
N LEU A 63 14.58 1.52 3.02
CA LEU A 63 15.72 1.91 2.18
C LEU A 63 17.08 1.81 2.92
N GLY A 64 17.08 1.64 4.24
CA GLY A 64 18.28 1.34 5.03
C GLY A 64 18.70 -0.13 4.96
N MET A 65 17.80 -1.02 4.50
CA MET A 65 18.03 -2.46 4.43
C MET A 65 18.60 -2.90 3.07
N LYS A 66 18.97 -4.18 2.96
CA LYS A 66 19.42 -4.80 1.70
C LYS A 66 18.24 -5.16 0.80
N VAL A 67 17.49 -4.15 0.36
CA VAL A 67 16.31 -4.29 -0.51
C VAL A 67 16.66 -4.15 -2.00
N PRO A 68 15.84 -4.71 -2.92
CA PRO A 68 15.97 -4.50 -4.36
C PRO A 68 15.91 -3.02 -4.77
N ALA A 69 16.48 -2.70 -5.93
CA ALA A 69 16.50 -1.33 -6.46
C ALA A 69 15.10 -0.73 -6.69
N ALA A 70 14.07 -1.56 -6.86
CA ALA A 70 12.67 -1.15 -6.95
C ALA A 70 12.20 -0.34 -5.71
N PHE A 71 12.61 -0.73 -4.50
CA PHE A 71 12.29 0.01 -3.27
C PHE A 71 12.91 1.41 -3.28
N HIS A 72 14.17 1.52 -3.72
CA HIS A 72 14.84 2.82 -3.87
C HIS A 72 14.19 3.68 -4.96
N ARG A 73 13.69 3.10 -6.05
CA ARG A 73 12.92 3.81 -7.08
C ARG A 73 11.59 4.34 -6.52
N LEU A 74 10.82 3.48 -5.85
CA LEU A 74 9.59 3.85 -5.15
C LEU A 74 9.81 4.99 -4.15
N GLY A 75 10.83 4.85 -3.29
CA GLY A 75 11.15 5.83 -2.26
C GLY A 75 11.66 7.18 -2.80
N LEU A 76 12.13 7.24 -4.05
CA LEU A 76 12.39 8.51 -4.75
C LEU A 76 11.11 9.06 -5.39
N ALA A 77 10.25 8.20 -5.94
CA ALA A 77 9.00 8.60 -6.57
C ALA A 77 8.01 9.22 -5.58
N LEU A 78 7.83 8.57 -4.41
CA LEU A 78 7.09 9.10 -3.26
C LEU A 78 7.64 10.46 -2.83
N GLU A 79 8.96 10.57 -2.65
CA GLU A 79 9.61 11.82 -2.22
C GLU A 79 9.52 12.95 -3.27
N VAL A 80 9.41 12.63 -4.57
CA VAL A 80 9.11 13.63 -5.62
C VAL A 80 7.66 14.10 -5.55
N LYS A 81 6.69 13.20 -5.29
CA LYS A 81 5.28 13.56 -5.16
C LYS A 81 4.98 14.38 -3.90
N ALA A 82 5.51 13.95 -2.76
CA ALA A 82 5.35 14.66 -1.49
C ALA A 82 6.19 15.94 -1.42
N ASN A 83 7.51 15.79 -1.42
CA ASN A 83 8.46 16.83 -1.01
C ASN A 83 9.22 17.48 -2.19
N GLY A 84 8.89 17.07 -3.42
CA GLY A 84 9.42 17.64 -4.64
C GLY A 84 10.89 17.31 -4.94
N LYS A 85 11.34 17.76 -6.13
CA LYS A 85 12.66 17.47 -6.70
C LYS A 85 13.85 17.73 -5.76
N LYS A 86 13.78 18.74 -4.89
CA LYS A 86 14.88 19.09 -3.98
C LYS A 86 15.04 18.04 -2.87
N ALA A 87 13.93 17.57 -2.27
CA ALA A 87 13.95 16.54 -1.25
C ALA A 87 14.40 15.20 -1.83
N ALA A 88 13.81 14.78 -2.96
CA ALA A 88 14.20 13.57 -3.66
C ALA A 88 15.70 13.57 -4.05
N LYS A 89 16.27 14.72 -4.42
CA LYS A 89 17.72 14.83 -4.68
C LYS A 89 18.58 14.74 -3.40
N ARG A 90 18.06 15.10 -2.22
CA ARG A 90 18.73 14.84 -0.93
C ARG A 90 18.69 13.36 -0.59
N ARG A 91 17.52 12.72 -0.70
CA ARG A 91 17.33 11.27 -0.50
C ARG A 91 18.22 10.42 -1.44
N PHE A 92 18.30 10.79 -2.72
CA PHE A 92 19.21 10.13 -3.68
C PHE A 92 20.69 10.24 -3.28
N ARG A 93 21.08 11.29 -2.55
CA ARG A 93 22.47 11.49 -2.08
C ARG A 93 22.80 10.72 -0.80
N SER A 94 21.81 10.32 -0.01
CA SER A 94 22.02 9.49 1.19
C SER A 94 22.06 7.99 0.90
N PHE A 95 21.70 7.58 -0.32
CA PHE A 95 21.86 6.20 -0.77
C PHE A 95 23.35 5.80 -0.85
N SER A 96 23.62 4.52 -0.63
CA SER A 96 24.98 3.98 -0.75
C SER A 96 25.52 4.10 -2.19
N SER A 97 26.83 4.13 -2.34
CA SER A 97 27.48 4.18 -3.66
C SER A 97 27.06 3.02 -4.57
N ALA A 98 26.83 1.82 -4.01
CA ALA A 98 26.33 0.66 -4.74
C ALA A 98 24.90 0.89 -5.28
N VAL A 99 24.00 1.42 -4.46
CA VAL A 99 22.62 1.75 -4.86
C VAL A 99 22.63 2.86 -5.92
N ILE A 100 23.34 3.97 -5.69
CA ILE A 100 23.45 5.08 -6.66
C ILE A 100 23.97 4.61 -8.03
N GLN A 101 24.86 3.61 -8.04
CA GLN A 101 25.46 3.07 -9.26
C GLN A 101 24.62 1.98 -9.96
N HIS A 102 23.60 1.43 -9.32
CA HIS A 102 22.73 0.38 -9.87
C HIS A 102 22.11 0.76 -11.23
N SER A 103 21.95 -0.22 -12.12
CA SER A 103 21.38 -0.06 -13.47
C SER A 103 20.03 0.66 -13.43
N ASP A 104 19.13 0.19 -12.57
CA ASP A 104 17.73 0.61 -12.52
C ASP A 104 17.56 2.05 -11.98
N LEU A 105 18.61 2.61 -11.37
CA LEU A 105 18.66 4.01 -10.94
C LEU A 105 19.36 4.92 -11.95
N THR A 106 19.65 4.44 -13.17
CA THR A 106 20.27 5.24 -14.24
C THR A 106 19.40 6.43 -14.64
N GLU A 107 18.10 6.25 -14.84
CA GLU A 107 17.19 7.35 -15.21
C GLU A 107 17.09 8.40 -14.10
N TRP A 108 16.98 7.97 -12.84
CA TRP A 108 17.01 8.84 -11.67
C TRP A 108 18.31 9.65 -11.58
N ARG A 109 19.45 9.00 -11.78
CA ARG A 109 20.80 9.62 -11.81
C ARG A 109 20.91 10.69 -12.91
N GLN A 110 20.33 10.42 -14.09
CA GLN A 110 20.25 11.38 -15.20
C GLN A 110 19.30 12.54 -14.88
N ALA A 111 18.09 12.27 -14.36
CA ALA A 111 17.08 13.27 -14.00
C ALA A 111 17.56 14.24 -12.91
N PHE A 112 18.42 13.78 -11.99
CA PHE A 112 19.09 14.62 -11.01
C PHE A 112 20.34 15.33 -11.52
N LYS A 113 20.83 15.03 -12.73
CA LYS A 113 22.14 15.49 -13.26
C LYS A 113 23.27 15.20 -12.27
N PHE A 114 23.44 13.92 -11.93
CA PHE A 114 24.41 13.48 -10.93
C PHE A 114 25.78 13.18 -11.57
N ASP A 115 26.72 14.11 -11.43
CA ASP A 115 28.07 13.99 -12.00
C ASP A 115 28.94 12.95 -11.25
N LYS A 116 29.69 12.14 -12.01
CA LYS A 116 30.67 11.17 -11.46
C LYS A 116 31.71 11.80 -10.52
N LYS A 117 31.98 13.11 -10.66
CA LYS A 117 32.96 13.85 -9.84
C LYS A 117 32.61 13.88 -8.34
N TRP A 118 31.36 13.63 -7.96
CA TRP A 118 30.95 13.65 -6.54
C TRP A 118 31.39 12.40 -5.75
N LEU A 119 31.65 11.28 -6.43
CA LEU A 119 32.12 10.02 -5.82
C LEU A 119 33.59 10.07 -5.34
N GLY A 120 34.29 11.21 -5.53
CA GLY A 120 35.69 11.41 -5.14
C GLY A 120 35.92 12.15 -3.81
N LEU A 121 34.86 12.47 -3.05
CA LEU A 121 34.98 13.13 -1.75
C LEU A 121 34.73 12.15 -0.58
N PRO A 122 35.70 11.95 0.34
CA PRO A 122 35.48 11.16 1.54
C PRO A 122 34.69 12.00 2.56
N LEU A 123 33.36 11.86 2.59
CA LEU A 123 32.55 12.47 3.65
C LEU A 123 32.54 11.55 4.89
N VAL A 124 33.42 11.86 5.82
CA VAL A 124 33.60 11.13 7.08
C VAL A 124 32.63 11.66 8.15
N VAL A 125 31.89 10.74 8.78
CA VAL A 125 31.10 10.86 10.03
C VAL A 125 29.83 11.73 9.99
N GLY A 126 28.73 11.22 10.56
CA GLY A 126 27.59 12.10 10.83
C GLY A 126 26.32 11.58 11.51
N LEU A 127 25.86 10.32 11.35
CA LEU A 127 24.67 9.78 12.07
C LEU A 127 24.43 8.26 11.82
N ALA A 128 25.42 7.43 12.16
CA ALA A 128 25.29 5.97 12.12
C ALA A 128 26.15 5.33 13.23
N ALA A 129 25.83 5.63 14.49
CA ALA A 129 26.66 5.25 15.64
C ALA A 129 25.89 5.06 16.97
N VAL A 130 24.66 4.54 16.93
CA VAL A 130 23.96 4.01 18.13
C VAL A 130 23.16 2.75 17.76
N ALA A 131 23.85 1.61 17.58
CA ALA A 131 23.26 0.25 17.53
C ALA A 131 24.30 -0.91 17.50
N LEU A 132 25.61 -0.65 17.57
CA LEU A 132 26.65 -1.69 17.55
C LEU A 132 27.62 -1.57 18.74
N VAL A 133 27.07 -1.53 19.96
CA VAL A 133 27.82 -1.75 21.21
C VAL A 133 26.99 -2.63 22.14
N PHE A 134 26.82 -3.91 21.76
CA PHE A 134 26.60 -5.03 22.67
C PHE A 134 26.84 -6.36 21.93
N TRP A 135 28.11 -6.61 21.60
CA TRP A 135 28.60 -7.96 21.29
C TRP A 135 30.04 -8.07 21.82
N PRO A 136 30.30 -8.87 22.86
CA PRO A 136 31.67 -9.12 23.31
C PRO A 136 32.36 -10.16 22.40
N ASP A 137 33.67 -10.01 22.25
CA ASP A 137 34.57 -10.94 21.56
C ASP A 137 34.37 -12.41 21.91
N SER A 138 34.49 -13.29 20.92
CA SER A 138 35.44 -14.42 20.94
C SER A 138 35.53 -15.09 19.56
N GLU A 139 36.74 -15.38 19.10
CA GLU A 139 37.01 -16.19 17.90
C GLU A 139 36.62 -17.67 18.13
N PRO A 140 36.25 -18.42 17.08
CA PRO A 140 35.76 -19.79 17.22
C PRO A 140 36.89 -20.83 17.32
N PRO A 141 36.82 -21.82 18.23
CA PRO A 141 37.64 -23.02 18.16
C PRO A 141 37.06 -24.04 17.17
N VAL A 142 37.92 -24.61 16.34
CA VAL A 142 37.61 -25.77 15.47
C VAL A 142 37.79 -27.06 16.26
N VAL A 143 36.78 -27.94 16.28
CA VAL A 143 36.95 -29.36 16.61
C VAL A 143 36.08 -30.23 15.69
N THR A 144 36.66 -31.34 15.23
CA THR A 144 36.11 -32.36 14.31
C THR A 144 35.22 -33.42 15.04
N PRO A 145 34.54 -34.34 14.32
CA PRO A 145 33.25 -34.89 14.75
C PRO A 145 33.33 -36.22 15.53
N ASP A 146 32.17 -36.61 16.08
CA ASP A 146 31.79 -38.01 16.33
C ASP A 146 30.31 -38.22 15.90
N GLU A 147 30.05 -39.36 15.26
CA GLU A 147 28.72 -39.93 14.97
C GLU A 147 28.33 -40.92 16.10
N PRO A 148 27.16 -41.58 16.05
CA PRO A 148 25.80 -41.05 15.92
C PRO A 148 24.92 -41.53 17.10
N ASP A 149 23.69 -41.06 17.20
CA ASP A 149 22.63 -41.81 17.89
C ASP A 149 21.36 -41.82 17.03
N GLU A 150 20.74 -42.99 16.93
CA GLU A 150 19.61 -43.25 16.03
C GLU A 150 18.33 -42.53 16.51
N VAL A 151 17.65 -41.83 15.60
CA VAL A 151 16.21 -41.57 15.73
C VAL A 151 15.52 -42.09 14.47
N VAL A 152 14.62 -43.04 14.70
CA VAL A 152 13.94 -43.82 13.66
C VAL A 152 13.06 -42.92 12.79
N VAL A 153 13.14 -43.12 11.48
CA VAL A 153 12.30 -42.48 10.48
C VAL A 153 10.93 -43.15 10.45
N GLU A 154 9.88 -42.43 10.85
CA GLU A 154 8.49 -42.78 10.50
C GLU A 154 8.07 -41.96 9.26
N THR A 155 7.99 -42.61 8.11
CA THR A 155 7.59 -42.03 6.82
C THR A 155 6.22 -42.56 6.39
N VAL A 156 5.15 -42.10 7.06
CA VAL A 156 3.72 -42.41 6.81
C VAL A 156 2.83 -41.26 7.35
N THR A 157 1.93 -40.60 6.61
CA THR A 157 1.78 -40.40 5.15
C THR A 157 1.30 -38.96 4.89
N GLU A 158 2.21 -37.98 4.76
CA GLU A 158 1.82 -36.59 4.43
C GLU A 158 1.28 -36.44 2.99
N GLU A 159 1.66 -37.34 2.07
CA GLU A 159 1.21 -37.32 0.67
C GLU A 159 -0.28 -37.69 0.52
N GLU A 160 -0.83 -38.60 1.34
CA GLU A 160 -2.24 -38.98 1.27
C GLU A 160 -3.16 -37.85 1.76
N ALA A 161 -2.76 -37.13 2.82
CA ALA A 161 -3.51 -35.97 3.34
C ALA A 161 -3.48 -34.75 2.39
N LEU A 162 -2.44 -34.64 1.56
CA LEU A 162 -2.37 -33.63 0.48
C LEU A 162 -3.22 -34.03 -0.73
N ALA A 163 -3.27 -35.32 -1.08
CA ALA A 163 -4.11 -35.83 -2.16
C ALA A 163 -5.61 -35.67 -1.85
N GLU A 164 -6.05 -36.02 -0.63
CA GLU A 164 -7.46 -35.87 -0.20
C GLU A 164 -7.91 -34.40 -0.20
N ARG A 165 -7.02 -33.47 0.20
CA ARG A 165 -7.27 -32.02 0.09
C ARG A 165 -7.35 -31.51 -1.34
N LEU A 166 -6.54 -32.04 -2.26
CA LEU A 166 -6.59 -31.66 -3.67
C LEU A 166 -7.90 -32.14 -4.32
N GLU A 167 -8.36 -33.35 -4.00
CA GLU A 167 -9.65 -33.88 -4.49
C GLU A 167 -10.84 -33.10 -3.91
N GLU A 168 -10.81 -32.70 -2.64
CA GLU A 168 -11.82 -31.83 -2.02
C GLU A 168 -11.85 -30.43 -2.68
N LEU A 169 -10.68 -29.85 -2.98
CA LEU A 169 -10.57 -28.56 -3.67
C LEU A 169 -11.04 -28.62 -5.14
N GLU A 170 -10.69 -29.67 -5.88
CA GLU A 170 -11.17 -29.88 -7.25
C GLU A 170 -12.70 -30.07 -7.30
N ALA A 171 -13.27 -30.81 -6.34
CA ALA A 171 -14.71 -30.97 -6.22
C ALA A 171 -15.43 -29.64 -5.91
N GLU A 172 -14.85 -28.78 -5.07
CA GLU A 172 -15.41 -27.47 -4.73
C GLU A 172 -15.32 -26.50 -5.90
N VAL A 173 -14.20 -26.47 -6.64
CA VAL A 173 -14.07 -25.66 -7.88
C VAL A 173 -15.10 -26.10 -8.92
N ALA A 174 -15.25 -27.41 -9.17
CA ALA A 174 -16.26 -27.93 -10.10
C ALA A 174 -17.70 -27.62 -9.65
N ARG A 175 -17.97 -27.50 -8.34
CA ARG A 175 -19.26 -27.03 -7.82
C ARG A 175 -19.49 -25.55 -8.11
N LEU A 176 -18.47 -24.72 -7.86
CA LEU A 176 -18.53 -23.26 -8.05
C LEU A 176 -18.60 -22.85 -9.53
N GLU A 177 -17.89 -23.54 -10.43
CA GLU A 177 -18.02 -23.34 -11.88
C GLU A 177 -19.46 -23.64 -12.34
N LYS A 178 -20.04 -24.75 -11.87
CA LYS A 178 -21.41 -25.16 -12.21
C LYS A 178 -22.49 -24.26 -11.59
N GLU A 179 -22.17 -23.59 -10.48
CA GLU A 179 -23.03 -22.58 -9.87
C GLU A 179 -22.93 -21.25 -10.64
N ASN A 180 -21.74 -20.87 -11.14
CA ASN A 180 -21.55 -19.73 -12.03
C ASN A 180 -22.19 -19.90 -13.41
N GLU A 181 -22.03 -21.06 -14.08
CA GLU A 181 -22.74 -21.34 -15.35
C GLU A 181 -24.25 -21.18 -15.19
N LYS A 182 -24.81 -21.70 -14.09
CA LYS A 182 -26.24 -21.62 -13.79
C LYS A 182 -26.73 -20.19 -13.49
N LEU A 183 -25.85 -19.32 -13.00
CA LEU A 183 -26.13 -17.89 -12.81
C LEU A 183 -26.06 -17.14 -14.15
N GLN A 184 -25.12 -17.47 -15.03
CA GLN A 184 -25.02 -16.88 -16.38
C GLN A 184 -26.19 -17.30 -17.29
N ASP A 185 -26.58 -18.58 -17.28
CA ASP A 185 -27.75 -19.09 -18.02
C ASP A 185 -29.09 -18.45 -17.57
N SER A 186 -29.12 -17.78 -16.41
CA SER A 186 -30.33 -17.14 -15.87
C SER A 186 -30.55 -15.70 -16.37
N ASP A 187 -29.54 -15.05 -16.95
CA ASP A 187 -29.64 -13.66 -17.47
C ASP A 187 -29.88 -13.58 -18.99
N GLU A 188 -29.71 -14.66 -19.77
CA GLU A 188 -29.87 -14.65 -21.23
C GLU A 188 -31.31 -14.96 -21.75
N GLN A 189 -32.29 -14.10 -21.45
CA GLN A 189 -33.59 -14.10 -22.19
C GLN A 189 -34.11 -12.70 -22.60
N LYS A 190 -33.39 -12.05 -23.53
CA LYS A 190 -33.85 -11.21 -24.69
C LYS A 190 -34.82 -10.00 -24.50
N PRO A 191 -34.91 -9.05 -25.48
CA PRO A 191 -33.96 -8.65 -26.55
C PRO A 191 -33.82 -7.11 -26.80
N GLU A 192 -32.84 -6.73 -27.65
CA GLU A 192 -32.83 -5.73 -28.77
C GLU A 192 -33.72 -4.44 -28.69
N GLU A 193 -33.37 -3.23 -29.17
CA GLU A 193 -32.37 -2.78 -30.16
C GLU A 193 -32.15 -1.22 -30.10
N SER A 194 -31.00 -0.74 -30.61
CA SER A 194 -30.73 0.60 -31.21
C SER A 194 -31.34 1.92 -30.65
N THR A 195 -30.46 2.88 -30.28
CA THR A 195 -30.27 4.15 -31.02
C THR A 195 -28.96 4.83 -30.60
N GLU A 196 -28.25 5.43 -31.56
CA GLU A 196 -27.01 6.20 -31.40
C GLU A 196 -27.31 7.64 -30.97
N GLU A 197 -27.09 7.98 -29.70
CA GLU A 197 -26.96 9.37 -29.23
C GLU A 197 -26.12 9.42 -27.94
N ALA A 198 -25.53 10.59 -27.63
CA ALA A 198 -24.48 10.71 -26.62
C ALA A 198 -24.96 10.34 -25.19
N PRO A 199 -24.11 9.74 -24.34
CA PRO A 199 -24.48 9.39 -22.97
C PRO A 199 -24.62 10.63 -22.09
N ASP A 200 -25.84 11.18 -22.04
CA ASP A 200 -26.35 12.00 -20.96
C ASP A 200 -26.71 11.07 -19.78
N THR A 201 -25.69 10.45 -19.17
CA THR A 201 -25.86 9.42 -18.13
C THR A 201 -26.14 10.04 -16.77
N SER A 202 -27.31 10.65 -16.62
CA SER A 202 -27.94 10.78 -15.31
C SER A 202 -28.53 9.42 -14.91
N THR A 203 -27.67 8.46 -14.57
CA THR A 203 -28.12 7.20 -13.97
C THR A 203 -28.72 7.53 -12.61
N ASP A 204 -30.06 7.43 -12.49
CA ASP A 204 -30.83 7.80 -11.29
C ASP A 204 -30.34 7.06 -10.01
N VAL A 205 -29.63 5.94 -10.20
CA VAL A 205 -28.97 5.14 -9.16
C VAL A 205 -27.46 5.08 -9.42
N VAL A 206 -26.65 5.32 -8.38
CA VAL A 206 -25.18 5.24 -8.45
C VAL A 206 -24.71 3.81 -8.79
N PRO A 207 -23.92 3.62 -9.87
CA PRO A 207 -23.35 2.32 -10.22
C PRO A 207 -22.12 2.02 -9.35
N LEU A 208 -22.35 1.58 -8.11
CA LEU A 208 -21.31 1.46 -7.08
C LEU A 208 -20.06 0.67 -7.53
N THR A 209 -20.24 -0.46 -8.22
CA THR A 209 -19.12 -1.29 -8.72
C THR A 209 -18.29 -0.58 -9.80
N GLU A 210 -18.90 0.28 -10.62
CA GLU A 210 -18.17 1.10 -11.61
C GLU A 210 -17.43 2.24 -10.92
N VAL A 211 -18.04 2.87 -9.91
CA VAL A 211 -17.36 3.85 -9.04
C VAL A 211 -16.16 3.23 -8.35
N GLU A 212 -16.30 2.02 -7.80
CA GLU A 212 -15.21 1.28 -7.14
C GLU A 212 -14.04 1.02 -8.10
N ALA A 213 -14.30 0.55 -9.32
CA ALA A 213 -13.29 0.36 -10.34
C ALA A 213 -12.60 1.68 -10.73
N LEU A 214 -13.36 2.77 -10.92
CA LEU A 214 -12.80 4.09 -11.24
C LEU A 214 -11.97 4.68 -10.10
N VAL A 215 -12.35 4.43 -8.84
CA VAL A 215 -11.59 4.84 -7.65
C VAL A 215 -10.28 4.04 -7.54
N GLN A 216 -10.31 2.72 -7.81
CA GLN A 216 -9.11 1.88 -7.88
C GLN A 216 -8.16 2.33 -8.99
N ASP A 217 -8.69 2.64 -10.17
CA ASP A 217 -7.95 3.22 -11.31
C ASP A 217 -7.54 4.69 -11.11
N LYS A 218 -7.88 5.30 -9.97
CA LYS A 218 -7.56 6.69 -9.60
C LYS A 218 -8.16 7.74 -10.56
N GLN A 219 -9.26 7.39 -11.23
CA GLN A 219 -10.02 8.22 -12.18
C GLN A 219 -11.11 9.03 -11.46
N TYR A 220 -10.71 9.81 -10.45
CA TYR A 220 -11.63 10.45 -9.50
C TYR A 220 -12.63 11.40 -10.18
N GLU A 221 -12.24 12.18 -11.20
CA GLU A 221 -13.13 13.08 -11.95
C GLU A 221 -14.15 12.33 -12.84
N LYS A 222 -14.05 11.01 -12.98
CA LYS A 222 -15.09 10.17 -13.58
C LYS A 222 -15.96 9.51 -12.52
N ALA A 223 -15.36 9.04 -11.43
CA ALA A 223 -16.09 8.49 -10.28
C ALA A 223 -17.08 9.54 -9.71
N ASP A 224 -16.63 10.78 -9.56
CA ASP A 224 -17.41 11.97 -9.19
C ASP A 224 -18.73 12.09 -9.99
N ARG A 225 -18.63 12.09 -11.32
CA ARG A 225 -19.78 12.17 -12.23
C ARG A 225 -20.75 10.99 -12.14
N LEU A 226 -20.31 9.82 -11.67
CA LEU A 226 -21.20 8.68 -11.41
C LEU A 226 -21.81 8.71 -10.00
N LEU A 227 -21.25 9.53 -9.10
CA LEU A 227 -21.70 9.67 -7.72
C LEU A 227 -22.82 10.71 -7.54
N ASP A 228 -23.20 11.46 -8.58
CA ASP A 228 -24.34 12.41 -8.56
C ASP A 228 -25.73 11.74 -8.42
N GLY A 229 -25.84 10.43 -8.66
CA GLY A 229 -27.09 9.66 -8.57
C GLY A 229 -27.60 9.41 -7.14
N LYS A 230 -28.69 8.66 -6.98
CA LYS A 230 -29.14 8.21 -5.65
C LYS A 230 -28.47 6.89 -5.27
N ALA A 231 -28.24 6.68 -3.97
CA ALA A 231 -27.84 5.36 -3.49
C ALA A 231 -28.98 4.34 -3.68
N LYS A 232 -28.63 3.11 -4.04
CA LYS A 232 -29.55 1.96 -3.94
C LYS A 232 -29.81 1.66 -2.47
N VAL A 233 -31.00 1.15 -2.15
CA VAL A 233 -31.35 0.75 -0.77
C VAL A 233 -30.34 -0.27 -0.24
N GLY A 234 -29.75 0.02 0.93
CA GLY A 234 -28.70 -0.78 1.56
C GLY A 234 -27.27 -0.44 1.13
N GLN A 235 -27.07 0.54 0.25
CA GLN A 235 -25.75 1.01 -0.22
C GLN A 235 -25.44 2.46 0.21
N GLU A 236 -26.30 3.08 1.02
CA GLU A 236 -26.23 4.51 1.40
C GLU A 236 -24.88 4.86 2.07
N GLN A 237 -24.42 4.03 3.00
CA GLN A 237 -23.14 4.21 3.70
C GLN A 237 -21.93 4.06 2.76
N ALA A 238 -22.02 3.23 1.73
CA ALA A 238 -20.93 2.99 0.79
C ALA A 238 -20.85 4.14 -0.23
N VAL A 239 -22.00 4.53 -0.81
CA VAL A 239 -22.09 5.71 -1.70
C VAL A 239 -21.65 6.99 -0.97
N GLY A 240 -22.06 7.17 0.29
CA GLY A 240 -21.60 8.27 1.12
C GLY A 240 -20.07 8.25 1.38
N PHE A 241 -19.49 7.07 1.54
CA PHE A 241 -18.04 6.91 1.71
C PHE A 241 -17.29 7.24 0.41
N TYR A 242 -17.75 6.72 -0.73
CA TYR A 242 -17.08 7.00 -2.02
C TYR A 242 -17.21 8.44 -2.47
N ARG A 243 -18.32 9.14 -2.17
CA ARG A 243 -18.40 10.61 -2.31
C ARG A 243 -17.30 11.28 -1.51
N LEU A 244 -17.31 11.10 -0.19
CA LEU A 244 -16.34 11.71 0.71
C LEU A 244 -14.87 11.37 0.35
N LEU A 245 -14.60 10.15 -0.12
CA LEU A 245 -13.30 9.72 -0.60
C LEU A 245 -12.91 10.43 -1.90
N VAL A 246 -13.81 10.54 -2.88
CA VAL A 246 -13.58 11.25 -4.14
C VAL A 246 -13.42 12.75 -3.89
N ASP A 247 -14.30 13.37 -3.10
CA ASP A 247 -14.23 14.77 -2.70
C ASP A 247 -12.90 15.09 -2.02
N ASN A 248 -12.44 14.23 -1.10
CA ASN A 248 -11.11 14.33 -0.47
C ASN A 248 -9.97 14.25 -1.51
N LYS A 249 -10.05 13.31 -2.48
CA LYS A 249 -9.04 13.14 -3.53
C LYS A 249 -9.00 14.31 -4.52
N LEU A 250 -10.15 14.96 -4.76
CA LEU A 250 -10.28 16.15 -5.59
C LEU A 250 -10.01 17.46 -4.82
N GLY A 251 -9.79 17.40 -3.50
CA GLY A 251 -9.55 18.57 -2.65
C GLY A 251 -10.80 19.43 -2.41
N GLN A 252 -11.98 18.80 -2.46
CA GLN A 252 -13.30 19.41 -2.32
C GLN A 252 -13.96 19.13 -0.95
N ALA A 253 -13.55 18.06 -0.24
CA ALA A 253 -14.10 17.72 1.07
C ALA A 253 -13.58 18.63 2.20
N ASP A 254 -14.51 19.18 2.98
CA ASP A 254 -14.25 19.93 4.21
C ASP A 254 -14.22 18.99 5.45
N ILE A 255 -13.58 19.44 6.54
CA ILE A 255 -13.53 18.68 7.82
C ILE A 255 -14.95 18.34 8.34
N ALA A 256 -15.92 19.20 8.03
CA ALA A 256 -17.32 19.01 8.39
C ALA A 256 -17.97 17.79 7.69
N ASP A 257 -17.56 17.44 6.47
CA ASP A 257 -18.19 16.36 5.71
C ASP A 257 -17.87 14.99 6.30
N TYR A 258 -16.64 14.80 6.80
CA TYR A 258 -16.28 13.60 7.55
C TYR A 258 -17.07 13.47 8.86
N ALA A 259 -17.29 14.58 9.57
CA ALA A 259 -18.11 14.58 10.78
C ALA A 259 -19.58 14.24 10.47
N ALA A 260 -20.14 14.84 9.42
CA ALA A 260 -21.51 14.56 8.95
C ALA A 260 -21.68 13.10 8.50
N TYR A 261 -20.67 12.50 7.86
CA TYR A 261 -20.69 11.07 7.54
C TYR A 261 -20.73 10.20 8.81
N ILE A 262 -19.88 10.48 9.81
CA ILE A 262 -19.82 9.70 11.06
C ILE A 262 -21.13 9.84 11.86
N GLU A 263 -21.75 11.02 11.87
CA GLU A 263 -23.06 11.24 12.50
C GLU A 263 -24.19 10.53 11.76
N SER A 264 -24.16 10.51 10.42
CA SER A 264 -25.17 9.85 9.58
C SER A 264 -25.06 8.32 9.60
N TYR A 265 -23.85 7.79 9.70
CA TYR A 265 -23.54 6.36 9.62
C TYR A 265 -22.63 5.88 10.77
N PRO A 266 -23.08 5.96 12.04
CA PRO A 266 -22.25 5.70 13.21
C PRO A 266 -21.76 4.25 13.31
N GLU A 267 -22.44 3.30 12.67
CA GLU A 267 -22.10 1.87 12.62
C GLU A 267 -21.48 1.45 11.26
N SER A 268 -21.04 2.42 10.44
CA SER A 268 -20.44 2.13 9.13
C SER A 268 -19.16 1.32 9.24
N GLY A 269 -19.00 0.32 8.38
CA GLY A 269 -17.73 -0.41 8.23
C GLY A 269 -16.56 0.49 7.81
N TYR A 270 -16.83 1.62 7.15
CA TYR A 270 -15.83 2.60 6.71
C TYR A 270 -15.49 3.66 7.78
N LYS A 271 -16.03 3.53 9.00
CA LYS A 271 -15.87 4.53 10.08
C LYS A 271 -14.39 4.78 10.43
N ALA A 272 -13.57 3.72 10.43
CA ALA A 272 -12.14 3.84 10.69
C ALA A 272 -11.43 4.66 9.61
N ASP A 273 -11.74 4.39 8.34
CA ASP A 273 -11.22 5.13 7.17
C ASP A 273 -11.64 6.59 7.21
N VAL A 274 -12.91 6.87 7.52
CA VAL A 274 -13.42 8.26 7.58
C VAL A 274 -12.84 9.03 8.76
N LEU A 275 -12.71 8.42 9.94
CA LEU A 275 -12.01 9.02 11.08
C LEU A 275 -10.53 9.27 10.77
N TRP A 276 -9.87 8.34 10.07
CA TRP A 276 -8.50 8.54 9.60
C TRP A 276 -8.38 9.73 8.64
N MET A 277 -9.22 9.78 7.60
CA MET A 277 -9.24 10.90 6.65
C MET A 277 -9.50 12.24 7.35
N LYS A 278 -10.46 12.29 8.30
CA LYS A 278 -10.76 13.44 9.16
C LYS A 278 -9.53 13.88 9.96
N GLY A 279 -8.89 12.96 10.68
CA GLY A 279 -7.73 13.27 11.52
C GLY A 279 -6.53 13.79 10.71
N ILE A 280 -6.33 13.30 9.48
CA ILE A 280 -5.30 13.83 8.59
C ILE A 280 -5.68 15.20 8.00
N ALA A 281 -6.96 15.43 7.67
CA ALA A 281 -7.43 16.76 7.25
C ALA A 281 -7.25 17.80 8.38
N GLU A 282 -7.59 17.44 9.62
CA GLU A 282 -7.37 18.25 10.82
C GLU A 282 -5.87 18.53 11.06
N LYS A 283 -5.00 17.50 10.99
CA LYS A 283 -3.53 17.68 11.11
C LYS A 283 -3.01 18.66 10.05
N LYS A 284 -3.48 18.55 8.79
CA LYS A 284 -3.11 19.45 7.67
C LYS A 284 -3.62 20.88 7.85
N ALA A 285 -4.81 21.05 8.45
CA ALA A 285 -5.35 22.35 8.82
C ALA A 285 -4.67 22.98 10.06
N ASN A 286 -3.84 22.23 10.79
CA ASN A 286 -3.33 22.56 12.13
C ASN A 286 -4.45 22.69 13.18
N ASP A 287 -5.56 22.00 13.00
CA ASP A 287 -6.66 21.94 13.98
C ASP A 287 -6.27 20.96 15.11
N PRO A 288 -6.18 21.38 16.39
CA PRO A 288 -5.81 20.50 17.49
C PRO A 288 -6.75 19.31 17.70
N ALA A 289 -7.98 19.32 17.15
CA ALA A 289 -8.90 18.18 17.14
C ALA A 289 -8.28 16.90 16.55
N TYR A 290 -7.29 17.04 15.66
CA TYR A 290 -6.58 15.90 15.06
C TYR A 290 -6.05 14.90 16.09
N ARG A 291 -5.66 15.37 17.28
CA ARG A 291 -5.14 14.50 18.35
C ARG A 291 -6.23 13.61 18.93
N GLU A 292 -7.44 14.14 19.13
CA GLU A 292 -8.59 13.37 19.65
C GLU A 292 -9.12 12.40 18.58
N THR A 293 -9.26 12.87 17.34
CA THR A 293 -9.68 12.03 16.21
C THR A 293 -8.71 10.87 15.99
N LEU A 294 -7.40 11.11 15.91
CA LEU A 294 -6.41 10.04 15.73
C LEU A 294 -6.26 9.17 16.99
N THR A 295 -6.50 9.68 18.20
CA THR A 295 -6.52 8.82 19.41
C THR A 295 -7.65 7.81 19.28
N THR A 296 -8.85 8.27 18.89
CA THR A 296 -10.01 7.41 18.63
C THR A 296 -9.68 6.34 17.58
N VAL A 297 -9.05 6.71 16.45
CA VAL A 297 -8.60 5.73 15.45
C VAL A 297 -7.60 4.73 16.03
N SER A 298 -6.65 5.18 16.86
CA SER A 298 -5.64 4.31 17.49
C SER A 298 -6.22 3.29 18.48
N GLU A 299 -7.38 3.57 19.05
CA GLU A 299 -8.11 2.70 19.96
C GLU A 299 -9.06 1.71 19.25
N MET A 300 -9.27 1.85 17.93
CA MET A 300 -10.07 0.91 17.13
C MET A 300 -9.27 -0.37 16.82
N GLU A 301 -9.08 -1.21 17.84
CA GLU A 301 -8.36 -2.49 17.75
C GLU A 301 -8.88 -3.36 16.58
N GLY A 302 -7.96 -4.03 15.89
CA GLY A 302 -8.26 -4.85 14.71
C GLY A 302 -8.49 -4.06 13.42
N THR A 303 -8.59 -2.72 13.47
CA THR A 303 -8.61 -1.90 12.25
C THR A 303 -7.20 -1.64 11.73
N TYR A 304 -7.08 -1.54 10.41
CA TYR A 304 -5.82 -1.26 9.72
C TYR A 304 -5.22 0.10 10.11
N TRP A 305 -6.05 1.11 10.40
CA TRP A 305 -5.59 2.46 10.72
C TRP A 305 -5.09 2.65 12.15
N ALA A 306 -5.47 1.80 13.11
CA ALA A 306 -5.10 1.94 14.51
C ALA A 306 -3.58 2.06 14.79
N PRO A 307 -2.71 1.14 14.31
CA PRO A 307 -1.25 1.28 14.51
C PRO A 307 -0.66 2.52 13.81
N ILE A 308 -1.28 2.95 12.71
CA ILE A 308 -0.84 4.10 11.92
C ILE A 308 -1.14 5.40 12.69
N ALA A 309 -2.37 5.55 13.17
CA ALA A 309 -2.79 6.70 13.97
C ALA A 309 -1.97 6.85 15.26
N LYS A 310 -1.65 5.74 15.93
CA LYS A 310 -0.74 5.75 17.09
C LYS A 310 0.61 6.38 16.76
N SER A 311 1.28 5.94 15.69
CA SER A 311 2.59 6.51 15.32
C SER A 311 2.54 7.99 14.91
N VAL A 312 1.42 8.46 14.34
CA VAL A 312 1.24 9.87 13.96
C VAL A 312 0.99 10.79 15.18
N LEU A 313 0.59 10.22 16.32
CA LEU A 313 0.45 10.92 17.61
C LEU A 313 1.75 10.99 18.42
N GLU A 314 2.69 10.07 18.15
CA GLU A 314 3.99 9.95 18.83
C GLU A 314 5.07 10.90 18.23
N GLU A 315 4.73 11.63 17.16
CA GLU A 315 5.48 12.78 16.58
C GLU A 315 5.17 14.15 17.25
#